data_AF-A0A1T5B106-F1
#
_entry.id   AF-A0A1T5B106-F1
#
_cell.length_a   1.000
_cell.length_b   1.000
_cell.length_c   1.000
_cell.angle_alpha   90.00
_cell.angle_beta   90.00
_cell.angle_gamma   90.00
#
_symmetry.space_group_name_H-M   'P 1'
#
loop_
_entity.id
_entity.type
_entity.pdbx_description
1 polymer ?
#
loop_
_entity_poly.entity_id
_entity_poly.type
_entity_poly.pdbx_seq_one_letter_code
_entity_poly.pdbx_strand_id
1 'polypeptide(L)'
;MLNQLSVKNLNYIYIVPYITICGALFHVTFWDKFDVNGLAFISISDIIKSSVYPIFSVLLVVVYNLAVQNLILPSSADGSIQASVEKKPNNLTLLILYFSGKLVALFLFYLTNTTKDPTNFIIYGALDAIFVSIFLVNNNFLRDQFMSERLRRFAIDLIVFIPIVSYYSGKYSSEIIYQNIKYRYSVNQNKSSADSTHITNDTLKFIGKAENHLVFTDLKNTKIVMVRTEGVDTITFFIKK
;
A
#
# COMPACT_ATOMS: atom_id res chain seq x y z
N MET A 1 -27.50 -19.92 -18.05
CA MET A 1 -26.50 -19.41 -19.02
C MET A 1 -25.17 -19.18 -18.30
N LEU A 2 -24.52 -20.27 -17.86
CA LEU A 2 -23.28 -20.28 -17.05
C LEU A 2 -22.12 -20.95 -17.80
N ASN A 3 -22.12 -20.84 -19.13
CA ASN A 3 -21.12 -21.52 -19.96
C ASN A 3 -19.87 -20.66 -20.15
N GLN A 4 -18.77 -21.21 -19.65
CA GLN A 4 -17.39 -21.01 -20.09
C GLN A 4 -16.71 -19.69 -19.68
N LEU A 5 -16.47 -19.56 -18.39
CA LEU A 5 -15.26 -18.88 -17.89
C LEU A 5 -14.03 -19.76 -18.15
N SER A 6 -13.68 -19.95 -19.42
CA SER A 6 -12.43 -20.61 -19.81
C SER A 6 -11.27 -19.64 -19.59
N VAL A 7 -10.78 -19.52 -18.35
CA VAL A 7 -9.49 -18.89 -18.08
C VAL A 7 -8.41 -19.80 -18.65
N LYS A 8 -7.76 -19.39 -19.74
CA LYS A 8 -6.58 -20.11 -20.26
C LYS A 8 -5.54 -20.17 -19.15
N ASN A 9 -5.17 -21.39 -18.72
CA ASN A 9 -4.14 -21.75 -17.72
C ASN A 9 -3.39 -20.54 -17.12
N LEU A 10 -4.00 -19.91 -16.11
CA LEU A 10 -3.33 -18.86 -15.35
C LEU A 10 -2.17 -19.53 -14.62
N ASN A 11 -0.93 -19.21 -15.00
CA ASN A 11 0.23 -19.86 -14.42
C ASN A 11 0.46 -19.31 -13.00
N TYR A 12 -0.03 -20.03 -11.99
CA TYR A 12 0.03 -19.65 -10.57
C TYR A 12 1.46 -19.38 -10.07
N ILE A 13 2.47 -19.84 -10.81
CA ILE A 13 3.89 -19.60 -10.54
C ILE A 13 4.24 -18.11 -10.42
N TYR A 14 3.49 -17.22 -11.07
CA TYR A 14 3.76 -15.78 -11.04
C TYR A 14 3.09 -15.06 -9.86
N ILE A 15 2.11 -15.68 -9.20
CA ILE A 15 1.37 -15.05 -8.10
C ILE A 15 2.26 -14.92 -6.86
N VAL A 16 3.03 -15.96 -6.52
CA VAL A 16 3.89 -15.93 -5.34
C VAL A 16 4.96 -14.83 -5.44
N PRO A 17 5.78 -14.76 -6.52
CA PRO A 17 6.74 -13.66 -6.69
C PRO A 17 6.09 -12.28 -6.67
N TYR A 18 4.91 -12.14 -7.30
CA TYR A 18 4.17 -10.88 -7.33
C TYR A 18 3.77 -10.43 -5.92
N ILE A 19 3.16 -11.32 -5.12
CA ILE A 19 2.76 -11.03 -3.74
C ILE A 19 4.00 -10.73 -2.87
N THR A 20 5.09 -11.48 -3.04
CA THR A 20 6.35 -11.22 -2.33
C THR A 20 6.91 -9.84 -2.66
N ILE A 21 6.91 -9.43 -3.94
CA ILE A 21 7.34 -8.08 -4.35
C ILE A 21 6.45 -7.02 -3.71
N CYS A 22 5.14 -7.21 -3.67
CA CYS A 22 4.22 -6.27 -3.03
C CYS A 22 4.46 -6.14 -1.52
N GLY A 23 4.72 -7.24 -0.82
CA GLY A 23 5.09 -7.22 0.60
C GLY A 23 6.45 -6.56 0.82
N ALA A 24 7.43 -6.84 -0.04
CA ALA A 24 8.76 -6.24 0.03
C ALA A 24 8.68 -4.72 -0.18
N LEU A 25 7.86 -4.27 -1.13
CA LEU A 25 7.64 -2.85 -1.43
C LEU A 25 7.07 -2.10 -0.22
N PHE A 26 6.13 -2.69 0.52
CA PHE A 26 5.64 -2.15 1.78
C PHE A 26 6.76 -1.99 2.81
N HIS A 27 7.59 -3.02 2.99
CA HIS A 27 8.68 -2.96 3.97
C HIS A 27 9.77 -1.97 3.56
N VAL A 28 10.17 -1.94 2.30
CA VAL A 28 11.16 -0.99 1.79
C VAL A 28 10.71 0.44 2.11
N THR A 29 9.48 0.81 1.75
CA THR A 29 9.01 2.17 2.01
C THR A 29 8.80 2.49 3.47
N PHE A 30 8.42 1.48 4.27
CA PHE A 30 8.25 1.64 5.70
C PHE A 30 9.57 1.93 6.42
N TRP A 31 10.62 1.15 6.12
CA TRP A 31 11.91 1.27 6.82
C TRP A 31 12.79 2.39 6.27
N ASP A 32 12.64 2.76 5.00
CA ASP A 32 13.32 3.88 4.35
C ASP A 32 13.15 5.20 5.14
N LYS A 33 12.00 5.42 5.79
CA LYS A 33 11.76 6.62 6.59
C LYS A 33 12.69 6.75 7.81
N PHE A 34 13.22 5.64 8.29
CA PHE A 34 14.09 5.56 9.46
C PHE A 34 15.56 5.33 9.10
N ASP A 35 15.90 5.36 7.81
CA ASP A 35 17.25 5.05 7.30
C ASP A 35 17.75 3.67 7.75
N VAL A 36 16.83 2.70 7.80
CA VAL A 36 17.13 1.31 8.20
C VAL A 36 16.93 0.40 7.00
N ASN A 37 17.89 -0.47 6.73
CA ASN A 37 17.70 -1.56 5.77
C ASN A 37 16.88 -2.70 6.40
N GLY A 38 15.56 -2.54 6.48
CA GLY A 38 14.69 -3.52 7.11
C GLY A 38 14.65 -4.88 6.42
N LEU A 39 14.89 -4.93 5.10
CA LEU A 39 14.92 -6.19 4.35
C LEU A 39 16.02 -7.15 4.81
N ALA A 40 17.11 -6.63 5.39
CA ALA A 40 18.18 -7.45 5.94
C ALA A 40 17.78 -8.22 7.20
N PHE A 41 16.69 -7.82 7.87
CA PHE A 41 16.27 -8.35 9.17
C PHE A 41 14.88 -8.99 9.16
N ILE A 42 14.20 -8.97 8.01
CA ILE A 42 12.84 -9.49 7.88
C ILE A 42 12.88 -10.84 7.18
N SER A 43 12.19 -11.82 7.77
CA SER A 43 12.02 -13.12 7.16
C SER A 43 11.07 -13.06 5.94
N ILE A 44 11.28 -13.95 4.96
CA ILE A 44 10.37 -14.05 3.80
C ILE A 44 8.92 -14.31 4.24
N SER A 45 8.72 -15.07 5.33
CA SER A 45 7.40 -15.31 5.92
C SER A 45 6.72 -14.00 6.34
N ASP A 46 7.45 -13.08 6.95
CA ASP A 46 6.90 -11.80 7.40
C ASP A 46 6.57 -10.88 6.22
N ILE A 47 7.36 -10.93 5.14
CA ILE A 47 7.06 -10.26 3.87
C ILE A 47 5.73 -10.75 3.29
N ILE A 48 5.51 -12.07 3.30
CA ILE A 48 4.25 -12.65 2.80
C ILE A 48 3.09 -12.23 3.72
N LYS A 49 3.26 -12.28 5.04
CA LYS A 49 2.20 -11.86 5.99
C LYS A 49 1.85 -10.38 5.85
N SER A 50 2.83 -9.50 5.67
CA SER A 50 2.57 -8.07 5.53
C SER A 50 1.87 -7.71 4.22
N SER A 51 2.09 -8.50 3.15
CA SER A 51 1.39 -8.34 1.87
C SER A 51 -0.13 -8.58 1.96
N VAL A 52 -0.58 -9.33 2.97
CA VAL A 52 -2.01 -9.65 3.17
C VAL A 52 -2.85 -8.39 3.36
N TYR A 53 -2.35 -7.41 4.12
CA TYR A 53 -3.09 -6.18 4.40
C TYR A 53 -3.39 -5.36 3.13
N PRO A 54 -2.39 -4.97 2.30
CA PRO A 54 -2.64 -4.32 1.01
C PRO A 54 -3.59 -5.11 0.10
N ILE A 55 -3.43 -6.44 0.03
CA ILE A 55 -4.28 -7.29 -0.81
C ILE A 55 -5.76 -7.18 -0.39
N PHE A 56 -6.05 -7.31 0.91
CA PHE A 56 -7.43 -7.20 1.41
C PHE A 56 -7.99 -5.79 1.20
N SER A 57 -7.21 -4.75 1.43
CA SER A 57 -7.63 -3.36 1.18
C SER A 57 -8.01 -3.15 -0.28
N VAL A 58 -7.19 -3.64 -1.22
CA VAL A 58 -7.49 -3.54 -2.65
C VAL A 58 -8.70 -4.37 -3.04
N LEU A 59 -8.83 -5.60 -2.54
CA LEU A 59 -10.00 -6.44 -2.81
C LEU A 59 -11.30 -5.73 -2.40
N LEU A 60 -11.33 -5.06 -1.25
CA LEU A 60 -12.49 -4.27 -0.81
C LEU A 60 -12.79 -3.11 -1.76
N VAL A 61 -11.76 -2.35 -2.17
CA VAL A 61 -11.92 -1.22 -3.11
C VAL A 61 -12.44 -1.69 -4.46
N VAL A 62 -11.89 -2.78 -4.99
CA VAL A 62 -12.28 -3.32 -6.30
C VAL A 62 -13.68 -3.92 -6.24
N VAL A 63 -14.04 -4.67 -5.19
CA VAL A 63 -15.40 -5.19 -4.99
C VAL A 63 -16.40 -4.05 -4.86
N TYR A 64 -16.06 -3.00 -4.11
CA TYR A 64 -16.88 -1.79 -4.02
C TYR A 64 -17.07 -1.14 -5.39
N ASN A 65 -15.99 -0.99 -6.17
CA ASN A 65 -16.05 -0.43 -7.51
C ASN A 65 -16.93 -1.28 -8.45
N LEU A 66 -16.80 -2.60 -8.41
CA LEU A 66 -17.67 -3.51 -9.16
C LEU A 66 -19.14 -3.38 -8.74
N ALA A 67 -19.42 -3.26 -7.44
CA ALA A 67 -20.78 -3.07 -6.94
C ALA A 67 -21.37 -1.74 -7.42
N VAL A 68 -20.60 -0.65 -7.31
CA VAL A 68 -20.98 0.68 -7.80
C VAL A 68 -21.23 0.68 -9.30
N GLN A 69 -20.34 0.08 -10.10
CA GLN A 69 -20.53 -0.04 -11.54
C GLN A 69 -21.81 -0.81 -11.88
N ASN A 70 -22.07 -1.93 -11.22
CA ASN A 70 -23.28 -2.72 -11.47
C ASN A 70 -24.58 -2.00 -11.02
N LEU A 71 -24.51 -1.13 -10.02
CA LEU A 71 -25.66 -0.37 -9.52
C LEU A 71 -25.93 0.92 -10.32
N ILE A 72 -24.88 1.62 -10.78
CA ILE A 72 -24.98 2.93 -11.43
C ILE A 72 -25.01 2.82 -12.96
N LEU A 73 -24.24 1.89 -13.53
CA LEU A 73 -24.18 1.67 -14.96
C LEU A 73 -24.96 0.39 -15.27
N PRO A 74 -26.23 0.47 -15.70
CA PRO A 74 -26.97 -0.72 -16.09
C PRO A 74 -26.15 -1.46 -17.14
N SER A 75 -25.75 -2.67 -16.77
CA SER A 75 -25.12 -3.64 -17.65
C SER A 75 -25.97 -3.73 -18.91
N SER A 76 -25.49 -3.20 -20.03
CA SER A 76 -26.03 -3.40 -21.38
C SER A 76 -25.81 -4.86 -21.81
N ALA A 77 -26.32 -5.80 -21.01
CA ALA A 77 -26.40 -7.21 -21.32
C ALA A 77 -27.54 -7.50 -22.30
N ASP A 78 -28.49 -6.57 -22.44
CA ASP A 78 -29.50 -6.62 -23.48
C ASP A 78 -28.95 -5.90 -24.72
N GLY A 79 -28.57 -6.69 -25.73
CA GLY A 79 -27.90 -6.27 -26.97
C GLY A 79 -28.75 -5.40 -27.91
N SER A 80 -29.52 -4.45 -27.40
CA SER A 80 -30.43 -3.61 -28.18
C SER A 80 -30.11 -2.11 -28.16
N ILE A 81 -29.09 -1.66 -27.43
CA ILE A 81 -28.65 -0.26 -27.56
C ILE A 81 -27.67 -0.17 -28.72
N GLN A 82 -28.23 0.25 -29.85
CA GLN A 82 -27.56 0.61 -31.09
C GLN A 82 -26.19 1.23 -30.84
N ALA A 83 -25.21 0.72 -31.57
CA ALA A 83 -23.85 1.22 -31.65
C ALA A 83 -23.82 2.73 -31.93
N SER A 84 -23.79 3.54 -30.87
CA SER A 84 -22.99 4.75 -30.94
C SER A 84 -21.58 4.27 -31.23
N VAL A 85 -21.00 4.73 -32.33
CA VAL A 85 -19.59 4.51 -32.64
C VAL A 85 -18.81 5.16 -31.50
N GLU A 86 -18.55 4.40 -30.44
CA GLU A 86 -17.67 4.80 -29.36
C GLU A 86 -16.31 4.99 -30.01
N LYS A 87 -16.00 6.24 -30.34
CA LYS A 87 -14.66 6.64 -30.77
C LYS A 87 -13.73 6.25 -29.65
N LYS A 88 -13.06 5.10 -29.80
CA LYS A 88 -11.97 4.71 -28.91
C LYS A 88 -11.01 5.91 -28.84
N PRO A 89 -10.67 6.39 -27.65
CA PRO A 89 -9.73 7.49 -27.54
C PRO A 89 -8.43 7.08 -28.25
N ASN A 90 -7.89 7.99 -29.06
CA ASN A 90 -6.61 7.76 -29.72
C ASN A 90 -5.52 7.53 -28.66
N ASN A 91 -4.49 6.73 -28.96
CA ASN A 91 -3.34 6.52 -28.08
C ASN A 91 -2.73 7.85 -27.62
N LEU A 92 -2.72 8.87 -28.48
CA LEU A 92 -2.29 10.22 -28.12
C LEU A 92 -3.18 10.85 -27.03
N THR A 93 -4.50 10.70 -27.13
CA THR A 93 -5.46 11.20 -26.13
C THR A 93 -5.27 10.50 -24.78
N LEU A 94 -5.04 9.20 -24.79
CA LEU A 94 -4.76 8.42 -23.58
C LEU A 94 -3.43 8.81 -22.94
N LEU A 95 -2.41 9.06 -23.77
CA LEU A 95 -1.10 9.54 -23.32
C LEU A 95 -1.23 10.93 -22.67
N ILE A 96 -1.97 11.85 -23.31
CA ILE A 96 -2.25 13.19 -22.77
C ILE A 96 -3.00 13.07 -21.44
N LEU A 97 -4.02 12.22 -21.36
CA LEU A 97 -4.80 12.00 -20.13
C LEU A 97 -3.93 11.41 -19.01
N TYR A 98 -3.03 10.49 -19.34
CA TYR A 98 -2.09 9.92 -18.38
C TYR A 98 -1.12 10.99 -17.84
N PHE A 99 -0.49 11.76 -18.72
CA PHE A 99 0.44 12.82 -18.31
C PHE A 99 -0.26 13.97 -17.58
N SER A 100 -1.46 14.38 -18.01
CA SER A 100 -2.24 15.40 -17.30
C SER A 100 -2.65 14.90 -15.93
N GLY A 101 -3.03 13.62 -15.81
CA GLY A 101 -3.30 12.96 -14.54
C GLY A 101 -2.10 12.97 -13.59
N LYS A 102 -0.91 12.65 -14.11
CA LYS A 102 0.35 12.72 -13.35
C LYS A 102 0.68 14.14 -12.93
N LEU A 103 0.46 15.13 -13.79
CA LEU A 103 0.64 16.55 -13.46
C LEU A 103 -0.33 17.00 -12.37
N VAL A 104 -1.60 16.57 -12.43
CA VAL A 104 -2.58 16.85 -11.36
C VAL A 104 -2.15 16.18 -10.06
N ALA A 105 -1.73 14.91 -10.08
CA ALA A 105 -1.24 14.22 -8.89
C ALA A 105 0.00 14.93 -8.31
N LEU A 106 0.94 15.37 -9.15
CA LEU A 106 2.12 16.15 -8.75
C LEU A 106 1.74 17.53 -8.19
N PHE A 107 0.77 18.19 -8.80
CA PHE A 107 0.28 19.49 -8.35
C PHE A 107 -0.41 19.38 -6.99
N LEU A 108 -1.30 18.40 -6.82
CA LEU A 108 -1.89 18.06 -5.52
C LEU A 108 -0.81 17.68 -4.52
N PHE A 109 0.21 16.93 -4.95
CA PHE A 109 1.38 16.63 -4.13
C PHE A 109 2.05 17.89 -3.62
N TYR A 110 2.37 18.81 -4.51
CA TYR A 110 3.00 20.08 -4.16
C TYR A 110 2.14 20.91 -3.20
N LEU A 111 0.84 21.04 -3.47
CA LEU A 111 -0.07 21.83 -2.63
C LEU A 111 -0.19 21.27 -1.21
N THR A 112 -0.40 19.97 -1.08
CA THR A 112 -0.68 19.37 0.23
C THR A 112 0.58 18.88 0.94
N ASN A 113 1.76 18.85 0.31
CA ASN A 113 3.03 18.64 1.01
C ASN A 113 3.27 19.73 2.09
N THR A 114 2.66 20.90 1.92
CA THR A 114 2.63 21.98 2.93
C THR A 114 1.98 21.53 4.25
N THR A 115 0.98 20.64 4.21
CA THR A 115 0.23 20.24 5.40
C THR A 115 0.91 19.11 6.18
N LYS A 116 1.94 18.46 5.61
CA LYS A 116 2.63 17.28 6.16
C LYS A 116 1.70 16.13 6.57
N ASP A 117 0.44 16.15 6.15
CA ASP A 117 -0.55 15.17 6.54
C ASP A 117 -0.25 13.81 5.86
N PRO A 118 -0.02 12.73 6.63
CA PRO A 118 0.22 11.41 6.07
C PRO A 118 -0.92 10.90 5.18
N THR A 119 -2.16 11.32 5.41
CA THR A 119 -3.33 10.86 4.65
C THR A 119 -3.24 11.18 3.16
N ASN A 120 -2.48 12.21 2.79
CA ASN A 120 -2.22 12.58 1.41
C ASN A 120 -1.62 11.42 0.57
N PHE A 121 -0.82 10.54 1.19
CA PHE A 121 -0.24 9.38 0.52
C PHE A 121 -1.30 8.43 -0.05
N ILE A 122 -2.45 8.30 0.62
CA ILE A 122 -3.55 7.45 0.16
C ILE A 122 -4.17 8.03 -1.12
N ILE A 123 -4.35 9.36 -1.15
CA ILE A 123 -4.92 10.06 -2.31
C ILE A 123 -3.98 9.92 -3.52
N TYR A 124 -2.67 10.12 -3.33
CA TYR A 124 -1.72 9.97 -4.43
C TYR A 124 -1.66 8.54 -4.95
N GLY A 125 -1.67 7.54 -4.07
CA GLY A 125 -1.71 6.15 -4.47
C GLY A 125 -2.98 5.81 -5.26
N ALA A 126 -4.14 6.32 -4.83
CA ALA A 126 -5.37 6.12 -5.57
C ALA A 126 -5.32 6.73 -6.96
N LEU A 127 -4.86 7.99 -7.08
CA LEU A 127 -4.72 8.66 -8.38
C LEU A 127 -3.76 7.92 -9.30
N ASP A 128 -2.59 7.52 -8.78
CA ASP A 128 -1.58 6.80 -9.53
C ASP A 128 -2.13 5.47 -10.10
N ALA A 129 -2.82 4.69 -9.25
CA ALA A 129 -3.40 3.43 -9.64
C ALA A 129 -4.51 3.58 -10.70
N ILE A 130 -5.36 4.61 -10.56
CA ILE A 130 -6.45 4.87 -11.51
C ILE A 130 -5.89 5.17 -12.91
N PHE A 131 -4.90 6.06 -13.03
CA PHE A 131 -4.35 6.43 -14.34
C PHE A 131 -3.65 5.26 -15.03
N VAL A 132 -2.87 4.47 -14.28
CA VAL A 132 -2.21 3.28 -14.83
C VAL A 132 -3.23 2.23 -15.25
N SER A 133 -4.27 1.97 -14.45
CA SER A 133 -5.32 1.02 -14.81
C SER A 133 -6.07 1.46 -16.09
N ILE A 134 -6.52 2.72 -16.16
CA ILE A 134 -7.19 3.26 -17.35
C ILE A 134 -6.30 3.11 -18.60
N PHE A 135 -5.00 3.40 -18.48
CA PHE A 135 -4.06 3.23 -19.58
C PHE A 135 -3.98 1.78 -20.04
N LEU A 136 -3.81 0.81 -19.12
CA LEU A 136 -3.68 -0.61 -19.45
C LEU A 136 -4.97 -1.19 -20.05
N VAL A 137 -6.13 -0.83 -19.49
CA VAL A 137 -7.44 -1.26 -19.99
C VAL A 137 -7.65 -0.84 -21.44
N ASN A 138 -7.34 0.42 -21.77
CA ASN A 138 -7.53 0.95 -23.12
C ASN A 138 -6.53 0.40 -24.14
N ASN A 139 -5.33 0.00 -23.70
CA ASN A 139 -4.32 -0.63 -24.56
C ASN A 139 -4.54 -2.15 -24.75
N ASN A 140 -5.71 -2.69 -24.40
CA ASN A 140 -6.05 -4.12 -24.50
C ASN A 140 -5.08 -5.04 -23.73
N PHE A 141 -4.45 -4.56 -22.66
CA PHE A 141 -3.66 -5.41 -21.79
C PHE A 141 -4.51 -6.58 -21.28
N LEU A 142 -3.93 -7.80 -21.26
CA LEU A 142 -4.61 -9.04 -20.87
C LEU A 142 -5.83 -9.45 -21.72
N ARG A 143 -5.99 -8.92 -22.94
CA ARG A 143 -7.11 -9.28 -23.83
C ARG A 143 -7.11 -10.76 -24.24
N ASP A 144 -5.94 -11.37 -24.39
CA ASP A 144 -5.83 -12.76 -24.84
C ASP A 144 -6.06 -13.78 -23.71
N GLN A 145 -5.95 -13.32 -22.46
CA GLN A 145 -6.09 -14.10 -21.24
C GLN A 145 -7.54 -14.09 -20.72
N PHE A 146 -8.26 -12.98 -20.89
CA PHE A 146 -9.63 -12.82 -20.40
C PHE A 146 -10.58 -12.44 -21.54
N MET A 147 -11.51 -13.35 -21.87
CA MET A 147 -12.57 -13.06 -22.85
C MET A 147 -13.58 -12.02 -22.33
N SER A 148 -13.89 -12.06 -21.03
CA SER A 148 -14.79 -11.09 -20.41
C SER A 148 -14.05 -9.80 -20.09
N GLU A 149 -14.53 -8.68 -20.64
CA GLU A 149 -13.97 -7.35 -20.37
C GLU A 149 -14.01 -7.00 -18.87
N ARG A 150 -15.07 -7.41 -18.16
CA ARG A 150 -15.20 -7.16 -16.72
C ARG A 150 -14.12 -7.85 -15.92
N LEU A 151 -13.87 -9.13 -16.19
CA LEU A 151 -12.81 -9.89 -15.52
C LEU A 151 -11.42 -9.37 -15.88
N ARG A 152 -11.23 -8.95 -17.13
CA ARG A 152 -9.99 -8.30 -17.56
C ARG A 152 -9.73 -7.03 -16.77
N ARG A 153 -10.71 -6.11 -16.71
CA ARG A 153 -10.59 -4.86 -15.93
C ARG A 153 -10.30 -5.14 -14.46
N PHE A 154 -11.03 -6.09 -13.86
CA PHE A 154 -10.79 -6.54 -12.48
C PHE A 154 -9.35 -7.05 -12.28
N ALA A 155 -8.84 -7.90 -13.18
CA ALA A 155 -7.49 -8.42 -13.09
C ALA A 155 -6.43 -7.30 -13.24
N ILE A 156 -6.65 -6.35 -14.15
CA ILE A 156 -5.79 -5.17 -14.31
C ILE A 156 -5.77 -4.33 -13.04
N ASP A 157 -6.94 -4.04 -12.46
CA ASP A 157 -7.05 -3.30 -11.22
C ASP A 157 -6.28 -3.98 -10.09
N LEU A 158 -6.39 -5.31 -9.94
CA LEU A 158 -5.61 -6.04 -8.93
C LEU A 158 -4.10 -5.95 -9.18
N ILE A 159 -3.65 -6.08 -10.43
CA ILE A 159 -2.23 -6.01 -10.80
C ILE A 159 -1.63 -4.63 -10.52
N VAL A 160 -2.44 -3.57 -10.68
CA VAL A 160 -2.00 -2.19 -10.53
C VAL A 160 -2.13 -1.71 -9.08
N PHE A 161 -3.28 -1.94 -8.45
CA PHE A 161 -3.58 -1.37 -7.14
C PHE A 161 -2.78 -2.02 -6.01
N ILE A 162 -2.54 -3.33 -6.02
CA ILE A 162 -1.84 -4.01 -4.91
C ILE A 162 -0.44 -3.42 -4.68
N PRO A 163 0.47 -3.33 -5.68
CA PRO A 163 1.80 -2.76 -5.45
C PRO A 163 1.74 -1.29 -5.05
N ILE A 164 0.84 -0.50 -5.65
CA ILE A 164 0.70 0.92 -5.31
C ILE A 164 0.21 1.10 -3.87
N VAL A 165 -0.83 0.37 -3.47
CA VAL A 165 -1.34 0.40 -2.10
C VAL A 165 -0.30 -0.12 -1.12
N SER A 166 0.46 -1.17 -1.44
CA SER A 166 1.58 -1.64 -0.63
C SER A 166 2.62 -0.53 -0.40
N TYR A 167 3.06 0.14 -1.46
CA TYR A 167 4.03 1.23 -1.40
C TYR A 167 3.56 2.35 -0.47
N TYR A 168 2.36 2.89 -0.74
CA TYR A 168 1.83 4.04 -0.01
C TYR A 168 1.39 3.68 1.42
N SER A 169 0.96 2.45 1.68
CA SER A 169 0.65 1.98 3.04
C SER A 169 1.91 1.91 3.91
N GLY A 170 3.04 1.49 3.33
CA GLY A 170 4.33 1.50 4.03
C GLY A 170 4.77 2.93 4.37
N LYS A 171 4.72 3.86 3.39
CA LYS A 171 4.99 5.29 3.61
C LYS A 171 4.08 5.87 4.68
N TYR A 172 2.76 5.71 4.55
CA TYR A 172 1.77 6.20 5.52
C TYR A 172 2.05 5.72 6.94
N SER A 173 2.27 4.41 7.10
CA SER A 173 2.51 3.80 8.42
C SER A 173 3.80 4.32 9.06
N SER A 174 4.87 4.46 8.27
CA SER A 174 6.14 5.02 8.76
C SER A 174 6.03 6.50 9.13
N GLU A 175 5.30 7.30 8.34
CA GLU A 175 5.17 8.74 8.55
C GLU A 175 4.41 9.05 9.83
N ILE A 176 3.34 8.30 10.13
CA ILE A 176 2.56 8.44 11.37
C ILE A 176 3.44 8.23 12.61
N ILE A 177 4.31 7.23 12.58
CA ILE A 177 5.24 6.92 13.68
C ILE A 177 6.32 8.00 13.75
N TYR A 178 6.87 8.41 12.60
CA TYR A 178 7.91 9.41 12.49
C TYR A 178 7.44 10.77 13.03
N GLN A 179 6.25 11.20 12.65
CA GLN A 179 5.64 12.48 13.05
C GLN A 179 5.03 12.47 14.47
N ASN A 180 5.18 11.38 15.23
CA ASN A 180 4.65 11.27 16.59
C ASN A 180 3.11 11.38 16.67
N ILE A 181 2.39 11.07 15.59
CA ILE A 181 0.92 11.11 15.55
C ILE A 181 0.36 9.92 16.32
N LYS A 182 0.72 8.70 15.91
CA LYS A 182 0.26 7.46 16.57
C LYS A 182 1.39 6.45 16.63
N TYR A 183 1.79 6.08 17.83
CA TYR A 183 2.87 5.12 18.03
C TYR A 183 2.72 4.40 19.36
N ARG A 184 3.40 3.26 19.46
CA ARG A 184 3.61 2.54 20.72
C ARG A 184 4.93 2.98 21.31
N TYR A 185 5.02 3.10 22.62
CA TYR A 185 6.28 3.43 23.30
C TYR A 185 6.53 2.56 24.51
N SER A 186 7.79 2.42 24.87
CA SER A 186 8.26 1.75 26.09
C SER A 186 8.94 2.77 27.00
N VAL A 187 8.74 2.61 28.31
CA VAL A 187 9.41 3.39 29.35
C VAL A 187 10.31 2.46 30.14
N ASN A 188 11.59 2.80 30.25
CA ASN A 188 12.52 2.00 31.04
C ASN A 188 12.22 2.19 32.54
N GLN A 189 11.64 1.17 33.17
CA GLN A 189 11.28 1.21 34.59
C GLN A 189 12.46 0.91 35.53
N ASN A 190 13.63 0.50 35.01
CA ASN A 190 14.79 0.10 35.82
C ASN A 190 15.69 1.26 36.28
N LYS A 191 15.35 2.53 36.03
CA LYS A 191 16.00 3.66 36.71
C LYS A 191 15.40 3.78 38.13
N SER A 192 15.93 2.96 39.03
CA SER A 192 15.63 2.99 40.45
C SER A 192 15.92 4.37 41.02
N SER A 193 14.85 4.97 41.54
CA SER A 193 14.69 6.12 42.43
C SER A 193 15.82 6.34 43.45
N ALA A 194 16.95 6.93 43.05
CA ALA A 194 17.96 7.43 44.00
C ALA A 194 18.54 8.82 43.65
N ASP A 195 18.54 9.25 42.39
CA ASP A 195 18.99 10.59 41.98
C ASP A 195 17.96 11.24 41.04
N SER A 196 16.95 11.89 41.63
CA SER A 196 15.75 12.38 40.96
C SER A 196 15.84 13.83 40.45
N THR A 197 16.98 14.28 39.94
CA THR A 197 17.08 15.64 39.34
C THR A 197 17.26 15.64 37.83
N HIS A 198 17.55 14.49 37.20
CA HIS A 198 17.59 14.36 35.74
C HIS A 198 16.85 13.12 35.24
N ILE A 199 15.53 13.09 35.46
CA ILE A 199 14.65 12.14 34.76
C ILE A 199 14.45 12.68 33.33
N THR A 200 15.44 12.52 32.46
CA THR A 200 15.12 12.39 31.04
C THR A 200 14.48 11.01 30.90
N ASN A 201 13.14 10.98 30.86
CA ASN A 201 12.41 9.78 30.47
C ASN A 201 12.93 9.39 29.08
N ASP A 202 13.76 8.34 29.03
CA ASP A 202 14.27 7.72 27.81
C ASP A 202 13.12 6.95 27.15
N THR A 203 12.07 7.68 26.74
CA THR A 203 10.89 7.12 26.09
C THR A 203 11.27 6.73 24.68
N LEU A 204 11.30 5.42 24.45
CA LEU A 204 11.60 4.86 23.13
C LEU A 204 10.29 4.52 22.42
N LYS A 205 10.12 5.06 21.22
CA LYS A 205 9.03 4.70 20.30
C LYS A 205 9.35 3.36 19.68
N PHE A 206 8.40 2.46 19.71
CA PHE A 206 8.46 1.22 18.97
C PHE A 206 8.12 1.48 17.50
N ILE A 207 9.04 1.13 16.61
CA ILE A 207 8.84 1.20 15.16
C ILE A 207 8.20 -0.09 14.66
N GLY A 208 8.79 -1.23 15.01
CA GLY A 208 8.35 -2.51 14.49
C GLY A 208 9.21 -3.69 14.97
N LYS A 209 8.77 -4.88 14.58
CA LYS A 209 9.50 -6.13 14.80
C LYS A 209 10.03 -6.63 13.45
N ALA A 210 11.30 -7.01 13.43
CA ALA A 210 11.96 -7.61 12.27
C ALA A 210 12.57 -8.95 12.74
N GLU A 211 11.88 -10.05 12.45
CA GLU A 211 12.24 -11.40 12.89
C GLU A 211 12.53 -11.46 14.40
N ASN A 212 13.81 -11.55 14.80
CA ASN A 212 14.26 -11.63 16.20
C ASN A 212 14.71 -10.28 16.78
N HIS A 213 14.39 -9.17 16.12
CA HIS A 213 14.75 -7.82 16.55
C HIS A 213 13.51 -6.96 16.77
N LEU A 214 13.51 -6.23 17.88
CA LEU A 214 12.57 -5.15 18.16
C LEU A 214 13.29 -3.84 17.87
N VAL A 215 12.70 -3.03 17.00
CA VAL A 215 13.29 -1.77 16.54
C VAL A 215 12.57 -0.62 17.20
N PHE A 216 13.37 0.25 17.81
CA PHE A 216 12.92 1.43 18.51
C PHE A 216 13.61 2.67 17.98
N THR A 217 13.02 3.83 18.24
CA THR A 217 13.64 5.13 18.03
C THR A 217 13.33 6.07 19.18
N ASP A 218 14.21 7.04 19.44
CA ASP A 218 13.88 8.16 20.32
C ASP A 218 12.76 9.05 19.73
N LEU A 219 12.17 9.92 20.56
CA LEU A 219 11.07 10.81 20.15
C LEU A 219 11.45 11.77 19.00
N LYS A 220 12.74 12.11 18.86
CA LYS A 220 13.26 13.00 17.81
C LYS A 220 13.68 12.26 16.54
N ASN A 221 13.59 10.92 16.50
CA ASN A 221 14.05 10.08 15.40
C ASN A 221 15.55 10.24 15.07
N THR A 222 16.37 10.55 16.06
CA THR A 222 17.83 10.71 15.93
C THR A 222 18.61 9.43 16.18
N LYS A 223 18.03 8.48 16.94
CA LYS A 223 18.70 7.24 17.32
C LYS A 223 17.77 6.06 17.14
N ILE A 224 18.20 5.11 16.31
CA ILE A 224 17.57 3.79 16.19
C ILE A 224 18.25 2.82 17.17
N VAL A 225 17.43 2.05 17.89
CA VAL A 225 17.89 1.01 18.81
C VAL A 225 17.25 -0.31 18.38
N MET A 226 18.09 -1.30 18.09
CA MET A 226 17.64 -2.67 17.79
C MET A 226 17.98 -3.57 18.97
N VAL A 227 16.97 -4.25 19.49
CA VAL A 227 17.11 -5.16 20.64
C VAL A 227 16.72 -6.57 20.19
N ARG A 228 17.58 -7.55 20.45
CA ARG A 228 17.25 -8.96 20.18
C ARG A 228 16.16 -9.44 21.14
N THR A 229 15.15 -10.12 20.61
CA THR A 229 14.00 -10.61 21.39
C THR A 229 14.39 -11.65 22.44
N GLU A 230 15.47 -12.41 22.21
CA GLU A 230 15.96 -13.44 23.15
C GLU A 230 16.44 -12.86 24.49
N GLY A 231 16.88 -11.60 24.51
CA GLY A 231 17.37 -10.92 25.72
C GLY A 231 16.31 -10.09 26.43
N VAL A 232 15.04 -10.27 26.11
CA VAL A 232 13.94 -9.42 26.60
C VAL A 232 12.88 -10.29 27.26
N ASP A 233 12.79 -10.22 28.58
CA ASP A 233 11.78 -10.96 29.34
C ASP A 233 10.38 -10.36 29.18
N THR A 234 10.25 -9.03 29.30
CA THR A 234 8.96 -8.35 29.17
C THR A 234 9.14 -6.91 28.69
N ILE A 235 8.33 -6.49 27.71
CA ILE A 235 8.19 -5.09 27.31
C ILE A 235 6.73 -4.68 27.48
N THR A 236 6.54 -3.59 28.21
CA THR A 236 5.24 -2.94 28.34
C THR A 236 5.12 -1.82 27.32
N PHE A 237 4.15 -1.95 26.41
CA PHE A 237 3.85 -0.90 25.43
C PHE A 237 2.68 -0.05 25.89
N PHE A 238 2.87 1.26 25.81
CA PHE A 238 1.82 2.25 25.94
C PHE A 238 1.43 2.78 24.56
N ILE A 239 0.16 3.09 24.36
CA ILE A 239 -0.36 3.59 23.08
C ILE A 239 -0.58 5.09 23.20
N LYS A 240 0.07 5.86 22.32
CA LYS A 240 -0.33 7.24 22.06
C LYS A 240 -1.31 7.24 20.88
N LYS A 241 -2.52 7.74 21.11
CA LYS A 241 -3.54 7.94 20.09
C LYS A 241 -3.41 9.31 19.47
#